data_AF-B0JD03-F1
#
_entry.id   AF-B0JD03-F1
#
_cell.length_a   1.000
_cell.length_b   1.000
_cell.length_c   1.000
_cell.angle_alpha   90.00
_cell.angle_beta   90.00
_cell.angle_gamma   90.00
#
_symmetry.space_group_name_H-M   'P 1'
#
loop_
_entity.id
_entity.type
_entity.pdbx_description
1 polymer ?
#
loop_
_entity_poly.entity_id
_entity_poly.type
_entity_poly.pdbx_seq_one_letter_code
_entity_poly.pdbx_strand_id
1 'polypeptide(L)'
;FWVLQIIFVSTPTLVYLAHVFYLMRKEEKLNRKEEELKITQNDGGNVDMHLKHIEIKKFKYGLEEHGKVKMRGGLLRTYIISILFKSFFEIAFLVIQWYIYGFRLEAIYACERFPCPHKVDCFLSR
;
A
#
# COMPACT_ATOMS: atom_id res chain seq x y z
N PHE A 1 19.44 7.00 -5.92
CA PHE A 1 18.60 7.62 -4.87
C PHE A 1 17.14 7.68 -5.30
N TRP A 2 16.81 8.47 -6.34
CA TRP A 2 15.46 8.66 -6.86
C TRP A 2 14.68 7.37 -7.19
N VAL A 3 15.34 6.39 -7.82
CA VAL A 3 14.69 5.10 -8.13
C VAL A 3 14.24 4.39 -6.84
N LEU A 4 15.08 4.38 -5.81
CA LEU A 4 14.73 3.77 -4.52
C LEU A 4 13.58 4.54 -3.87
N GLN A 5 13.63 5.87 -3.87
CA GLN A 5 12.54 6.71 -3.35
C GLN A 5 11.21 6.36 -4.04
N ILE A 6 11.17 6.28 -5.36
CA ILE A 6 9.96 5.92 -6.12
C ILE A 6 9.44 4.54 -5.70
N ILE A 7 10.32 3.54 -5.56
CA ILE A 7 9.92 2.18 -5.16
C ILE A 7 9.29 2.19 -3.75
N PHE A 8 9.97 2.82 -2.77
CA PHE A 8 9.48 2.87 -1.39
C PHE A 8 8.19 3.68 -1.26
N VAL A 9 8.08 4.82 -1.93
CA VAL A 9 6.89 5.69 -1.91
C VAL A 9 5.69 5.04 -2.61
N SER A 10 5.94 4.21 -3.63
CA SER A 10 4.88 3.50 -4.37
C SER A 10 4.39 2.25 -3.64
N THR A 11 5.24 1.61 -2.83
CA THR A 11 4.94 0.33 -2.16
C THR A 11 3.69 0.39 -1.26
N PRO A 12 3.48 1.39 -0.37
CA PRO A 12 2.25 1.50 0.43
C PRO A 12 0.97 1.56 -0.42
N THR A 13 1.05 2.21 -1.60
CA THR A 13 -0.09 2.30 -2.53
C THR A 13 -0.40 0.94 -3.13
N LEU A 14 0.63 0.20 -3.57
CA LEU A 14 0.47 -1.15 -4.12
C LEU A 14 -0.07 -2.13 -3.07
N VAL A 15 0.42 -2.06 -1.83
CA VAL A 15 -0.08 -2.89 -0.73
C VAL A 15 -1.56 -2.57 -0.43
N TYR A 16 -1.94 -1.30 -0.42
CA TYR A 16 -3.34 -0.90 -0.26
C TYR A 16 -4.23 -1.43 -1.40
N LEU A 17 -3.82 -1.26 -2.66
CA LEU A 17 -4.56 -1.77 -3.81
C LEU A 17 -4.67 -3.29 -3.79
N ALA A 18 -3.60 -4.00 -3.44
CA ALA A 18 -3.59 -5.44 -3.28
C ALA A 18 -4.56 -5.88 -2.16
N HIS A 19 -4.60 -5.16 -1.04
CA HIS A 19 -5.54 -5.41 0.05
C HIS A 19 -6.99 -5.20 -0.38
N VAL A 20 -7.29 -4.11 -1.11
CA VAL A 20 -8.62 -3.85 -1.67
C VAL A 20 -9.02 -4.97 -2.64
N PHE A 21 -8.15 -5.34 -3.58
CA PHE A 21 -8.43 -6.41 -4.53
C PHE A 21 -8.64 -7.77 -3.85
N TYR A 22 -7.85 -8.09 -2.82
CA TYR A 22 -8.03 -9.29 -2.01
C TYR A 22 -9.40 -9.31 -1.33
N LEU A 23 -9.85 -8.18 -0.78
CA LEU A 23 -11.17 -8.07 -0.16
C LEU A 23 -12.30 -8.24 -1.18
N MET A 24 -12.20 -7.61 -2.36
CA MET A 24 -13.19 -7.77 -3.44
C MET A 24 -13.32 -9.24 -3.88
N ARG A 25 -12.20 -9.94 -4.07
CA ARG A 25 -12.20 -11.38 -4.41
C ARG A 25 -12.79 -12.25 -3.30
N LYS A 26 -12.65 -11.84 -2.05
CA LYS A 26 -13.19 -12.56 -0.89
C LYS A 26 -14.68 -12.34 -0.73
N GLU A 27 -15.14 -11.12 -0.96
CA GLU A 27 -16.55 -10.74 -1.06
C GLU A 27 -17.27 -11.59 -2.11
N GLU A 28 -16.75 -11.64 -3.34
CA GLU A 28 -17.35 -12.39 -4.44
C GLU A 28 -17.51 -13.89 -4.10
N LYS A 29 -16.49 -14.48 -3.45
CA LYS A 29 -16.56 -15.86 -2.97
C LYS A 29 -17.59 -16.08 -1.86
N LEU A 30 -17.78 -15.10 -0.97
CA LEU A 30 -18.81 -15.18 0.08
C LEU A 30 -20.21 -15.02 -0.52
N ASN A 31 -20.39 -14.12 -1.49
CA ASN A 31 -21.65 -13.92 -2.21
C ASN A 31 -22.09 -15.20 -2.93
N ARG A 32 -21.20 -15.87 -3.68
CA ARG A 32 -21.53 -17.18 -4.31
C ARG A 32 -21.98 -18.23 -3.30
N LYS A 33 -21.31 -18.33 -2.15
CA LYS A 33 -21.69 -19.30 -1.09
C LYS A 33 -23.02 -18.99 -0.46
N GLU A 34 -23.32 -17.70 -0.29
CA GLU A 34 -24.60 -17.25 0.24
C GLU A 34 -25.74 -17.57 -0.73
N GLU A 35 -25.56 -17.35 -2.04
CA GLU A 35 -26.51 -17.74 -3.08
C GLU A 35 -26.76 -19.26 -3.09
N GLU A 36 -25.69 -20.07 -3.06
CA GLU A 36 -25.79 -21.54 -2.99
C GLU A 36 -26.59 -21.99 -1.76
N LEU A 37 -26.36 -21.40 -0.59
CA LEU A 37 -27.12 -21.71 0.63
C LEU A 37 -28.57 -21.23 0.55
N LYS A 38 -28.86 -20.06 -0.04
CA LYS A 38 -30.23 -19.58 -0.24
C LYS A 38 -31.04 -20.55 -1.12
N ILE A 39 -30.42 -21.17 -2.12
CA ILE A 39 -31.06 -22.22 -2.93
C ILE A 39 -31.39 -23.45 -2.07
N THR A 40 -30.44 -23.94 -1.26
CA THR A 40 -30.68 -25.07 -0.35
C THR A 40 -31.75 -24.77 0.71
N GLN A 41 -31.85 -23.53 1.17
CA GLN A 41 -32.88 -23.09 2.10
C GLN A 41 -34.28 -23.18 1.50
N ASN A 42 -34.42 -22.75 0.24
CA ASN A 42 -35.70 -22.81 -0.49
C ASN A 42 -36.15 -24.26 -0.76
N ASP A 43 -35.21 -25.20 -0.87
CA ASP A 43 -35.49 -26.65 -1.02
C ASP A 43 -35.81 -27.35 0.31
N GLY A 44 -35.97 -26.58 1.41
CA GLY A 44 -36.34 -27.09 2.74
C GLY A 44 -35.16 -27.49 3.63
N GLY A 45 -33.92 -27.23 3.21
CA GLY A 45 -32.72 -27.49 4.02
C GLY A 45 -32.53 -26.47 5.15
N ASN A 46 -32.10 -26.93 6.34
CA ASN A 46 -31.81 -26.04 7.47
C ASN A 46 -30.38 -25.47 7.37
N VAL A 47 -30.26 -24.26 6.80
CA VAL A 47 -28.96 -23.57 6.57
C VAL A 47 -28.87 -22.19 7.25
N ASP A 48 -29.82 -21.83 8.11
CA ASP A 48 -29.90 -20.51 8.78
C ASP A 48 -28.61 -20.18 9.55
N MET A 49 -28.04 -21.18 10.23
CA MET A 49 -26.81 -21.00 11.01
C MET A 49 -25.59 -20.70 10.13
N HIS A 50 -25.51 -21.30 8.93
CA HIS A 50 -24.44 -21.04 7.97
C HIS A 50 -24.57 -19.65 7.33
N LEU A 51 -25.80 -19.23 7.04
CA LEU A 51 -26.10 -17.91 6.46
C LEU A 51 -25.69 -16.79 7.44
N LYS A 52 -26.10 -16.89 8.71
CA LYS A 52 -25.67 -15.95 9.77
C LYS A 52 -24.16 -15.88 9.93
N HIS A 53 -23.46 -17.01 9.81
CA HIS A 53 -22.01 -17.03 9.89
C HIS A 53 -21.36 -16.25 8.73
N ILE A 54 -21.91 -16.37 7.51
CA ILE A 54 -21.43 -15.62 6.33
C ILE A 54 -21.67 -14.13 6.52
N GLU A 55 -22.82 -13.73 7.03
CA GLU A 55 -23.17 -12.34 7.34
C GLU A 55 -22.20 -11.73 8.37
N ILE A 56 -21.92 -12.45 9.46
CA ILE A 56 -20.92 -12.05 10.48
C ILE A 56 -19.52 -11.93 9.86
N LYS A 57 -19.14 -12.85 8.96
CA LYS A 57 -17.85 -12.77 8.24
C LYS A 57 -17.79 -11.54 7.35
N LYS A 58 -18.82 -11.24 6.56
CA LYS A 58 -18.91 -10.04 5.72
C LYS A 58 -18.77 -8.77 6.56
N PHE A 59 -19.51 -8.68 7.67
CA PHE A 59 -19.42 -7.56 8.61
C PHE A 59 -18.00 -7.38 9.17
N LYS A 60 -17.30 -8.46 9.52
CA LYS A 60 -15.93 -8.41 10.05
C LYS A 60 -14.89 -7.88 9.04
N TYR A 61 -15.12 -8.08 7.74
CA TYR A 61 -14.28 -7.51 6.67
C TYR A 61 -14.68 -6.08 6.30
N GLY A 62 -15.64 -5.46 7.01
CA GLY A 62 -16.12 -4.10 6.74
C GLY A 62 -16.94 -4.00 5.46
N LEU A 63 -17.53 -5.12 5.05
CA LEU A 63 -18.19 -5.29 3.77
C LEU A 63 -19.70 -5.39 4.00
N GLU A 64 -20.38 -4.23 4.09
CA GLU A 64 -21.80 -4.16 4.41
C GLU A 64 -22.66 -4.14 3.13
N GLU A 65 -23.78 -4.85 3.20
CA GLU A 65 -24.49 -5.56 2.11
C GLU A 65 -25.25 -4.71 1.07
N HIS A 66 -24.98 -3.42 0.92
CA HIS A 66 -25.84 -2.55 0.11
C HIS A 66 -25.09 -1.72 -0.91
N GLY A 67 -24.50 -2.36 -1.94
CA GLY A 67 -24.30 -1.82 -3.31
C GLY A 67 -23.67 -0.42 -3.49
N LYS A 68 -23.20 0.20 -2.41
CA LYS A 68 -22.67 1.55 -2.30
C LYS A 68 -21.41 1.40 -1.50
N VAL A 69 -20.28 1.67 -2.16
CA VAL A 69 -18.94 1.67 -1.57
C VAL A 69 -18.87 2.78 -0.52
N LYS A 70 -19.45 2.57 0.65
CA LYS A 70 -19.25 3.43 1.82
C LYS A 70 -17.92 2.99 2.42
N MET A 71 -16.87 3.76 2.15
CA MET A 71 -15.59 3.64 2.87
C MET A 71 -15.89 3.71 4.37
N ARG A 72 -15.87 2.58 5.09
CA ARG A 72 -16.10 2.55 6.53
C ARG A 72 -14.96 1.82 7.23
N GLY A 73 -14.40 2.49 8.25
CA GLY A 73 -13.53 1.94 9.28
C GLY A 73 -12.25 1.25 8.82
N GLY A 74 -12.36 -0.04 8.44
CA GLY A 74 -11.22 -0.90 8.14
C GLY A 74 -10.44 -0.47 6.89
N LEU A 75 -11.14 -0.14 5.80
CA LEU A 75 -10.52 0.32 4.56
C LEU A 75 -9.94 1.74 4.70
N LEU A 76 -10.63 2.59 5.45
CA LEU A 76 -10.15 3.93 5.81
C LEU A 76 -8.89 3.86 6.68
N ARG A 77 -8.84 2.92 7.63
CA ARG A 77 -7.67 2.71 8.48
C ARG A 77 -6.46 2.24 7.67
N THR A 78 -6.62 1.25 6.79
CA THR A 78 -5.50 0.80 5.93
C THR A 78 -5.05 1.89 4.97
N TYR A 79 -5.97 2.70 4.46
CA TYR A 79 -5.66 3.88 3.65
C TYR A 79 -4.91 4.97 4.43
N ILE A 80 -5.36 5.32 5.64
CA ILE A 80 -4.66 6.28 6.50
C ILE A 80 -3.25 5.79 6.82
N ILE A 81 -3.11 4.50 7.17
CA ILE A 81 -1.81 3.88 7.42
C ILE A 81 -0.92 3.98 6.17
N SER A 82 -1.44 3.71 4.97
CA SER A 82 -0.64 3.80 3.74
C SER A 82 -0.18 5.22 3.45
N ILE A 83 -1.02 6.24 3.70
CA ILE A 83 -0.63 7.65 3.60
C ILE A 83 0.46 8.00 4.62
N LEU A 84 0.33 7.56 5.87
CA LEU A 84 1.33 7.82 6.91
C LEU A 84 2.69 7.24 6.53
N PHE A 85 2.72 5.98 6.06
CA PHE A 85 3.96 5.36 5.56
C PHE A 85 4.52 6.11 4.35
N LYS A 86 3.67 6.53 3.41
CA LYS A 86 4.09 7.30 2.25
C LYS A 86 4.75 8.62 2.66
N SER A 87 4.10 9.38 3.55
CA SER A 87 4.63 10.63 4.08
C SER A 87 5.94 10.42 4.84
N PHE A 88 6.02 9.39 5.67
CA PHE A 88 7.24 9.03 6.39
C PHE A 88 8.40 8.73 5.43
N PHE A 89 8.17 7.92 4.39
CA PHE A 89 9.21 7.61 3.42
C PHE A 89 9.65 8.86 2.64
N GLU A 90 8.72 9.70 2.17
CA GLU A 90 9.08 10.95 1.48
C GLU A 90 9.98 11.85 2.35
N ILE A 91 9.61 12.05 3.63
CA ILE A 91 10.38 12.87 4.55
C ILE A 91 11.74 12.24 4.84
N ALA A 92 11.79 10.93 5.07
CA ALA A 92 13.03 10.22 5.33
C ALA A 92 14.00 10.32 4.14
N PHE A 93 13.52 10.08 2.91
CA PHE A 93 14.35 10.23 1.71
C PHE A 93 14.79 11.69 1.51
N LEU A 94 13.93 12.69 1.77
CA LEU A 94 14.33 14.10 1.68
C LEU A 94 15.46 14.43 2.66
N VAL A 95 15.34 14.00 3.93
CA VAL A 95 16.36 14.22 4.96
C VAL A 95 17.67 13.51 4.61
N ILE A 96 17.61 12.27 4.12
CA ILE A 96 18.81 11.52 3.71
C ILE A 96 19.49 12.19 2.52
N GLN A 97 18.72 12.65 1.51
CA GLN A 97 19.28 13.36 0.36
C GLN A 97 19.97 14.65 0.80
N TRP A 98 19.32 15.40 1.68
CA TRP A 98 19.88 16.63 2.21
C TRP A 98 21.17 16.38 2.99
N TYR A 99 21.21 15.34 3.82
CA TYR A 99 22.40 14.99 4.59
C TYR A 99 23.58 14.56 3.70
N ILE A 100 23.33 13.80 2.62
CA ILE A 100 24.39 13.26 1.75
C ILE A 100 24.86 14.27 0.71
N TYR A 101 23.93 14.97 0.04
CA TYR A 101 24.23 15.80 -1.13
C TYR A 101 24.07 17.31 -0.88
N GLY A 102 23.46 17.70 0.24
CA GLY A 102 23.06 19.09 0.48
C GLY A 102 21.91 19.55 -0.43
N PHE A 103 21.63 20.85 -0.41
CA PHE A 103 20.63 21.48 -1.29
C PHE A 103 21.20 21.88 -2.66
N ARG A 104 22.53 21.95 -2.79
CA ARG A 104 23.22 22.31 -4.03
C ARG A 104 24.39 21.37 -4.25
N LEU A 105 24.46 20.81 -5.45
CA LEU A 105 25.65 20.12 -5.95
C LEU A 105 26.61 21.19 -6.47
N GLU A 106 27.82 21.26 -5.92
CA GLU A 106 28.89 22.10 -6.46
C GLU A 106 29.37 21.52 -7.81
N ALA A 107 29.65 22.40 -8.77
CA ALA A 107 30.10 21.99 -10.11
C ALA A 107 31.53 21.42 -10.13
N ILE A 108 32.29 21.68 -9.06
CA ILE A 108 33.69 21.27 -8.88
C ILE A 108 33.80 20.60 -7.52
N TYR A 109 34.42 19.43 -7.47
CA TYR A 109 34.82 18.79 -6.22
C TYR A 109 36.31 18.45 -6.27
N ALA A 110 37.03 18.74 -5.19
CA ALA A 110 38.43 18.43 -5.09
C ALA A 110 38.64 17.01 -4.59
N CYS A 111 39.34 16.18 -5.37
CA CYS A 111 39.58 14.77 -5.09
C CYS A 111 41.04 14.54 -4.67
N GLU A 112 41.24 13.80 -3.57
CA GLU A 112 42.54 13.32 -3.07
C GLU A 112 42.55 11.79 -2.90
N ARG A 113 41.62 11.09 -3.56
CA ARG A 113 41.49 9.63 -3.44
C ARG A 113 42.58 8.93 -4.25
N PHE A 114 43.21 7.90 -3.68
CA PHE A 114 44.13 7.04 -4.42
C PHE A 114 43.47 6.52 -5.73
N PRO A 115 44.14 6.57 -6.89
CA PRO A 115 45.55 6.87 -7.13
C PRO A 115 45.87 8.33 -7.52
N CYS A 116 45.07 9.31 -7.09
CA CYS A 116 45.38 10.73 -7.35
C CYS A 116 46.71 11.13 -6.66
N PRO A 117 47.71 11.65 -7.41
CA PRO A 117 49.02 11.99 -6.86
C PRO A 117 49.02 13.28 -6.03
N HIS A 118 48.09 14.20 -6.33
CA HIS A 118 47.85 15.46 -5.62
C HIS A 118 46.34 15.75 -5.63
N LYS A 119 45.93 16.84 -4.96
CA LYS A 119 44.56 17.34 -5.02
C LYS A 119 44.23 17.79 -6.44
N VAL A 120 43.25 17.13 -7.07
CA VAL A 120 42.78 17.45 -8.42
C VAL A 120 41.35 17.94 -8.39
N ASP A 121 41.04 18.89 -9.27
CA ASP A 121 39.68 19.40 -9.44
C ASP A 121 38.92 18.52 -10.42
N CYS A 122 37.80 17.96 -9.97
CA CYS A 122 36.90 17.16 -10.78
C CYS A 122 35.64 17.97 -11.10
N PHE A 123 35.27 18.04 -12.38
CA PHE A 123 34.10 18.76 -12.86
C PHE A 123 32.93 17.80 -13.05
N LEU A 124 31.76 18.14 -12.51
CA LEU A 124 30.55 17.34 -12.73
C LEU A 124 29.94 17.64 -14.10
N SER A 125 29.63 16.59 -14.85
CA SER A 125 28.72 16.71 -16.00
C SER A 125 27.28 16.87 -15.53
N ARG A 126 26.51 17.69 -16.26
CA ARG A 126 25.06 17.83 -16.10
C ARG A 126 24.32 16.66 -16.75
#